data_AF-A0A024TGZ1-F1
#
_entry.id   AF-A0A024TGZ1-F1
#
_cell.length_a   1.000
_cell.length_b   1.000
_cell.length_c   1.000
_cell.angle_alpha   90.00
_cell.angle_beta   90.00
_cell.angle_gamma   90.00
#
_symmetry.space_group_name_H-M   'P 1'
#
loop_
_entity.id
_entity.type
_entity.pdbx_description
1 polymer ?
#
loop_
_entity_poly.entity_id
_entity_poly.type
_entity_poly.pdbx_seq_one_letter_code
_entity_poly.pdbx_strand_id
1 'polypeptide(L)'
;MEVTMAMFMSPVGQALAFASVAGYLTYHYVGDVANWTGQDVLFVVAVAAVVLMHRYRVKAYIEHDPKQRILDDVVPAYSLEDVEYVQGSPVHLGESRVVAVLFFATWCKGSRAALNEFEKVCSTYGRDVAFVAVTQESKEELAAYEVHGRRATNFKPLSDFSFAIGTENGTLTKEYADVTLNPS
;
A
#
# COMPACT_ATOMS: atom_id res chain seq x y z
N MET A 1 -38.61 9.08 14.81
CA MET A 1 -37.61 10.02 14.22
C MET A 1 -36.30 9.32 13.82
N GLU A 2 -36.00 8.14 14.35
CA GLU A 2 -34.79 7.36 13.97
C GLU A 2 -34.87 6.70 12.59
N VAL A 3 -36.05 6.24 12.18
CA VAL A 3 -36.26 5.55 10.88
C VAL A 3 -36.01 6.47 9.68
N THR A 4 -36.41 7.74 9.77
CA THR A 4 -36.16 8.73 8.71
C THR A 4 -34.68 9.03 8.58
N MET A 5 -33.94 9.16 9.68
CA MET A 5 -32.52 9.47 9.66
C MET A 5 -31.70 8.31 9.08
N ALA A 6 -32.02 7.06 9.43
CA ALA A 6 -31.39 5.87 8.86
C ALA A 6 -31.62 5.74 7.34
N MET A 7 -32.82 6.10 6.86
CA MET A 7 -33.15 6.06 5.43
C MET A 7 -32.26 7.04 4.63
N PHE A 8 -32.06 8.28 5.11
CA PHE A 8 -31.19 9.28 4.48
C PHE A 8 -29.70 8.96 4.51
N MET A 9 -29.23 8.02 5.35
CA MET A 9 -27.83 7.60 5.37
C MET A 9 -27.53 6.43 4.45
N SER A 10 -28.56 5.77 3.90
CA SER A 10 -28.38 4.66 2.94
C SER A 10 -28.21 5.17 1.50
N PRO A 11 -27.41 4.50 0.64
CA PRO A 11 -27.28 4.85 -0.78
C PRO A 11 -28.63 4.94 -1.51
N VAL A 12 -29.56 4.04 -1.17
CA VAL A 12 -30.90 3.98 -1.76
C VAL A 12 -31.75 5.18 -1.31
N GLY A 13 -31.78 5.51 -0.02
CA GLY A 13 -32.57 6.65 0.45
C GLY A 13 -32.04 7.99 -0.03
N GLN A 14 -30.73 8.14 -0.19
CA GLN A 14 -30.16 9.34 -0.83
C GLN A 14 -30.52 9.42 -2.31
N ALA A 15 -30.44 8.31 -3.05
CA ALA A 15 -30.85 8.28 -4.45
C ALA A 15 -32.33 8.67 -4.62
N LEU A 16 -33.21 8.17 -3.77
CA LEU A 16 -34.63 8.53 -3.75
C LEU A 16 -34.86 10.00 -3.39
N ALA A 17 -34.11 10.56 -2.43
CA ALA A 17 -34.22 11.96 -2.05
C ALA A 17 -33.83 12.89 -3.21
N PHE A 18 -32.68 12.65 -3.86
CA PHE A 18 -32.24 13.45 -5.00
C PHE A 18 -33.11 13.26 -6.24
N ALA A 19 -33.62 12.04 -6.48
CA ALA A 19 -34.61 11.79 -7.53
C ALA A 19 -35.93 12.53 -7.28
N SER A 20 -36.36 12.64 -6.02
CA SER A 20 -37.56 13.40 -5.63
C SER A 20 -37.38 14.90 -5.87
N VAL A 21 -36.20 15.45 -5.57
CA VAL A 21 -35.86 16.85 -5.88
C VAL A 21 -35.84 17.07 -7.39
N ALA A 22 -35.23 16.17 -8.15
CA ALA A 22 -35.22 16.25 -9.62
C ALA A 22 -36.64 16.20 -10.18
N GLY A 23 -37.48 15.27 -9.72
CA GLY A 23 -38.87 15.17 -10.13
C GLY A 23 -39.72 16.40 -9.77
N TYR A 24 -39.50 16.99 -8.59
CA TYR A 24 -40.16 18.24 -8.20
C TYR A 24 -39.76 19.41 -9.11
N LEU A 25 -38.48 19.54 -9.44
CA LEU A 25 -38.00 20.57 -10.37
C LEU A 25 -38.60 20.36 -11.76
N THR A 26 -38.61 19.14 -12.28
CA THR A 26 -39.22 18.81 -13.57
C THR A 26 -40.72 19.14 -13.56
N TYR A 27 -41.45 18.79 -12.51
CA TYR A 27 -42.86 19.13 -12.34
C TYR A 27 -43.08 20.65 -12.32
N HIS A 28 -42.22 21.41 -11.64
CA HIS A 28 -42.34 22.86 -11.55
C HIS A 28 -42.12 23.56 -12.90
N TYR A 29 -41.26 23.03 -13.78
CA TYR A 29 -40.94 23.65 -15.07
C TYR A 29 -41.77 23.12 -16.25
N VAL A 30 -42.14 21.85 -16.25
CA VAL A 30 -42.89 21.19 -17.33
C VAL A 30 -44.39 21.12 -17.01
N GLY A 31 -44.76 21.32 -15.74
CA GLY A 31 -46.13 21.17 -15.26
C GLY A 31 -46.44 19.72 -14.90
N ASP A 32 -47.71 19.35 -15.04
CA ASP A 32 -48.21 18.06 -14.58
C ASP A 32 -47.45 16.86 -15.16
N VAL A 33 -47.41 15.75 -14.43
CA VAL A 33 -46.71 14.52 -14.83
C VAL A 33 -47.22 13.96 -16.15
N ALA A 34 -48.47 14.25 -16.50
CA ALA A 34 -49.07 13.91 -17.79
C ALA A 34 -48.42 14.63 -18.99
N ASN A 35 -47.73 15.76 -18.76
CA ASN A 35 -47.04 16.52 -19.80
C ASN A 35 -45.58 16.14 -19.95
N TRP A 36 -45.09 15.19 -19.15
CA TRP A 36 -43.69 14.79 -19.19
C TRP A 36 -43.38 14.07 -20.50
N THR A 37 -42.33 14.53 -21.16
CA THR A 37 -41.77 13.84 -22.31
C THR A 37 -40.90 12.68 -21.86
N GLY A 38 -40.57 11.76 -22.78
CA GLY A 38 -39.64 10.67 -22.48
C GLY A 38 -38.26 11.15 -22.00
N GLN A 39 -37.84 12.37 -22.37
CA GLN A 39 -36.58 12.97 -21.92
C GLN A 39 -36.63 13.40 -20.45
N ASP A 40 -37.79 13.87 -19.98
CA ASP A 40 -38.00 14.32 -18.60
C ASP A 40 -37.96 13.14 -17.62
N VAL A 41 -38.60 12.03 -18.00
CA VAL A 41 -38.55 10.77 -17.25
C VAL A 41 -37.11 10.22 -17.24
N LEU A 42 -36.42 10.25 -18.38
CA LEU A 42 -35.04 9.78 -18.50
C LEU A 42 -34.09 10.59 -17.61
N PHE A 43 -34.29 11.91 -17.50
CA PHE A 43 -33.50 12.77 -16.63
C PHE A 43 -33.62 12.37 -15.15
N VAL A 44 -34.85 12.19 -14.64
CA VAL A 44 -35.07 11.81 -13.23
C VAL A 44 -34.48 10.44 -12.93
N VAL A 45 -34.63 9.47 -13.85
CA VAL A 45 -34.04 8.13 -13.72
C VAL A 45 -32.50 8.19 -13.76
N ALA A 46 -31.93 9.02 -14.64
CA ALA A 46 -30.48 9.19 -14.74
C ALA A 46 -29.89 9.79 -13.45
N VAL A 47 -30.56 10.78 -12.84
CA VAL A 47 -30.15 11.34 -11.54
C VAL A 47 -30.14 10.25 -10.47
N ALA A 48 -31.21 9.44 -10.40
CA ALA A 48 -31.29 8.34 -9.44
C ALA A 48 -30.14 7.33 -9.63
N ALA A 49 -29.88 6.92 -10.88
CA ALA A 49 -28.84 5.94 -11.22
C ALA A 49 -27.42 6.46 -10.93
N VAL A 50 -27.13 7.72 -11.24
CA VAL A 50 -25.81 8.34 -11.00
C VAL A 50 -25.53 8.46 -9.50
N VAL A 51 -26.50 8.94 -8.72
CA VAL A 51 -26.35 9.06 -7.26
C VAL A 51 -26.16 7.69 -6.63
N LEU A 52 -26.94 6.70 -7.06
CA LEU A 52 -26.86 5.33 -6.57
C LEU A 52 -25.49 4.71 -6.88
N MET A 53 -25.03 4.78 -8.14
CA MET A 53 -23.70 4.30 -8.53
C MET A 53 -22.57 5.00 -7.77
N HIS A 54 -22.62 6.33 -7.66
CA HIS A 54 -21.59 7.08 -6.95
C HIS A 54 -21.53 6.67 -5.47
N ARG A 55 -22.68 6.52 -4.80
CA ARG A 55 -22.73 6.15 -3.38
C ARG A 55 -22.35 4.69 -3.13
N TYR A 56 -22.71 3.76 -4.00
CA TYR A 56 -22.21 2.39 -3.90
C TYR A 56 -20.70 2.31 -4.10
N ARG A 57 -20.14 3.10 -5.03
CA ARG A 57 -18.69 3.19 -5.20
C ARG A 57 -18.00 3.78 -3.98
N VAL A 58 -18.51 4.90 -3.45
CA VAL A 58 -17.95 5.53 -2.24
C VAL A 58 -18.06 4.60 -1.02
N LYS A 59 -19.20 3.92 -0.85
CA LYS A 59 -19.38 2.92 0.20
C LYS A 59 -18.38 1.77 0.06
N ALA A 60 -18.20 1.23 -1.15
CA ALA A 60 -17.18 0.21 -1.40
C ALA A 60 -15.76 0.74 -1.15
N TYR A 61 -15.46 1.99 -1.48
CA TYR A 61 -14.15 2.60 -1.19
C TYR A 61 -13.91 2.79 0.32
N ILE A 62 -14.96 3.12 1.10
CA ILE A 62 -14.87 3.30 2.56
C ILE A 62 -14.82 1.94 3.27
N GLU A 63 -15.61 0.95 2.85
CA GLU A 63 -15.56 -0.43 3.36
C GLU A 63 -14.26 -1.14 2.98
N HIS A 64 -13.61 -0.72 1.91
CA HIS A 64 -12.29 -1.20 1.49
C HIS A 64 -11.19 -0.16 1.79
N ASP A 65 -11.23 0.48 2.97
CA ASP A 65 -10.12 1.33 3.42
C ASP A 65 -8.81 0.51 3.36
N PRO A 66 -7.80 0.92 2.57
CA PRO A 66 -6.53 0.21 2.46
C PRO A 66 -5.83 0.01 3.80
N LYS A 67 -6.12 0.85 4.81
CA LYS A 67 -5.60 0.65 6.18
C LYS A 67 -6.27 -0.53 6.89
N GLN A 68 -7.57 -0.75 6.69
CA GLN A 68 -8.29 -1.89 7.25
C GLN A 68 -7.90 -3.19 6.55
N ARG A 69 -7.66 -3.18 5.24
CA ARG A 69 -7.18 -4.36 4.52
C ARG A 69 -5.85 -4.91 5.07
N ILE A 70 -4.95 -4.03 5.51
CA ILE A 70 -3.68 -4.42 6.16
C ILE A 70 -3.94 -5.06 7.55
N LEU A 71 -5.03 -4.69 8.23
CA LEU A 71 -5.43 -5.22 9.54
C LEU A 71 -6.28 -6.50 9.46
N ASP A 72 -7.10 -6.64 8.40
CA ASP A 72 -7.97 -7.80 8.19
C ASP A 72 -7.24 -8.98 7.55
N ASP A 73 -6.18 -8.72 6.76
CA ASP A 73 -5.27 -9.76 6.23
C ASP A 73 -4.15 -10.15 7.23
N VAL A 74 -4.25 -9.75 8.52
CA VAL A 74 -3.32 -10.20 9.56
C VAL A 74 -3.66 -11.64 9.91
N VAL A 75 -3.09 -12.56 9.12
CA VAL A 75 -2.94 -13.95 9.53
C VAL A 75 -2.25 -13.94 10.90
N PRO A 76 -2.81 -14.58 11.94
CA PRO A 76 -2.13 -14.71 13.22
C PRO A 76 -0.74 -15.25 12.95
N ALA A 77 0.30 -14.54 13.41
CA ALA A 77 1.66 -15.05 13.30
C ALA A 77 1.70 -16.47 13.90
N TYR A 78 2.42 -17.38 13.25
CA TYR A 78 2.59 -18.74 13.76
C TYR A 78 3.02 -18.70 15.23
N SER A 79 2.49 -19.63 16.02
CA SER A 79 2.88 -19.80 17.42
C SER A 79 4.41 -19.84 17.52
N LEU A 80 4.98 -18.90 18.28
CA LEU A 80 6.43 -18.80 18.52
C LEU A 80 6.90 -19.80 19.59
N GLU A 81 6.09 -20.81 19.93
CA GLU A 81 6.35 -21.78 21.01
C GLU A 81 7.71 -22.50 20.86
N ASP A 82 8.24 -22.61 19.64
CA ASP A 82 9.53 -23.24 19.33
C ASP A 82 10.59 -22.28 18.76
N VAL A 83 10.38 -20.96 18.87
CA VAL A 83 11.36 -19.97 18.39
C VAL A 83 12.23 -19.51 19.55
N GLU A 84 13.49 -19.97 19.56
CA GLU A 84 14.49 -19.49 20.50
C GLU A 84 14.78 -18.00 20.23
N TYR A 85 14.33 -17.14 21.14
CA TYR A 85 14.54 -15.70 21.01
C TYR A 85 16.00 -15.37 21.32
N VAL A 86 16.81 -15.27 20.27
CA VAL A 86 18.20 -14.83 20.38
C VAL A 86 18.23 -13.31 20.32
N GLN A 87 18.20 -12.66 21.49
CA GLN A 87 18.44 -11.22 21.59
C GLN A 87 19.94 -10.95 21.55
N GLY A 88 20.42 -10.45 20.42
CA GLY A 88 21.79 -9.96 20.30
C GLY A 88 22.04 -8.73 21.18
N SER A 89 23.32 -8.39 21.40
CA SER A 89 23.68 -7.14 22.05
C SER A 89 23.12 -5.96 21.25
N PRO A 90 22.59 -4.91 21.91
CA PRO A 90 22.10 -3.72 21.23
C PRO A 90 23.18 -3.15 20.30
N VAL A 91 22.87 -3.06 19.01
CA VAL A 91 23.74 -2.37 18.05
C VAL A 91 23.44 -0.88 18.16
N HIS A 92 24.43 -0.10 18.57
CA HIS A 92 24.38 1.35 18.45
C HIS A 92 24.54 1.72 16.98
N LEU A 93 23.41 1.89 16.29
CA LEU A 93 23.37 2.63 15.03
C LEU A 93 23.80 4.06 15.37
N GLY A 94 24.91 4.52 14.78
CA GLY A 94 25.56 5.79 15.13
C GLY A 94 24.61 7.01 15.17
N GLU A 95 25.05 8.07 15.84
CA GLU A 95 24.24 9.23 16.18
C GLU A 95 23.36 9.78 15.04
N SER A 96 22.09 10.04 15.37
CA SER A 96 21.13 10.89 14.66
C SER A 96 20.90 10.65 13.17
N ARG A 97 21.17 9.46 12.63
CA ARG A 97 20.77 9.11 11.25
C ARG A 97 19.51 8.26 11.25
N VAL A 98 18.54 8.64 10.40
CA VAL A 98 17.39 7.79 10.11
C VAL A 98 17.89 6.56 9.37
N VAL A 99 17.48 5.37 9.80
CA VAL A 99 17.87 4.10 9.17
C VAL A 99 16.64 3.44 8.55
N ALA A 100 16.69 3.20 7.25
CA ALA A 100 15.72 2.40 6.53
C ALA A 100 16.20 0.94 6.47
N VAL A 101 15.38 0.02 6.96
CA VAL A 101 15.67 -1.42 6.96
C VAL A 101 14.67 -2.14 6.08
N LEU A 102 15.16 -2.96 5.14
CA LEU A 102 14.36 -3.83 4.29
C LEU A 102 14.66 -5.30 4.59
N PHE A 103 13.68 -6.05 5.08
CA PHE A 103 13.78 -7.52 5.14
C PHE A 103 13.40 -8.12 3.79
N PHE A 104 14.25 -9.00 3.26
CA PHE A 104 14.05 -9.57 1.93
C PHE A 104 14.48 -11.03 1.86
N ALA A 105 14.02 -11.74 0.83
CA ALA A 105 14.51 -13.06 0.45
C ALA A 105 14.73 -13.12 -1.07
N THR A 106 15.88 -13.64 -1.53
CA THR A 106 16.26 -13.64 -2.95
C THR A 106 15.34 -14.50 -3.81
N TRP A 107 14.77 -15.57 -3.24
CA TRP A 107 13.81 -16.44 -3.92
C TRP A 107 12.45 -15.77 -4.14
N CYS A 108 12.09 -14.74 -3.37
CA CYS A 108 10.81 -14.05 -3.48
C CYS A 108 10.81 -12.96 -4.56
N LYS A 109 9.86 -13.04 -5.51
CA LYS A 109 9.71 -12.05 -6.59
C LYS A 109 9.41 -10.64 -6.06
N GLY A 110 8.55 -10.54 -5.05
CA GLY A 110 8.20 -9.25 -4.42
C GLY A 110 9.41 -8.63 -3.73
N SER A 111 10.21 -9.43 -3.03
CA SER A 111 11.44 -8.99 -2.38
C SER A 111 12.49 -8.49 -3.38
N ARG A 112 12.68 -9.18 -4.51
CA ARG A 112 13.56 -8.68 -5.59
C ARG A 112 13.07 -7.36 -6.19
N ALA A 113 11.76 -7.20 -6.37
CA ALA A 113 11.20 -5.91 -6.79
C ALA A 113 11.46 -4.82 -5.74
N ALA A 114 11.24 -5.13 -4.46
CA ALA A 114 11.47 -4.21 -3.35
C ALA A 114 12.93 -3.77 -3.27
N LEU A 115 13.91 -4.66 -3.46
CA LEU A 115 15.33 -4.30 -3.53
C LEU A 115 15.62 -3.24 -4.61
N ASN A 116 14.99 -3.38 -5.79
CA ASN A 116 15.15 -2.41 -6.88
C ASN A 116 14.52 -1.05 -6.54
N GLU A 117 13.35 -1.03 -5.90
CA GLU A 117 12.76 0.24 -5.43
C GLU A 117 13.58 0.85 -4.29
N PHE A 118 14.09 0.02 -3.39
CA PHE A 118 14.94 0.44 -2.28
C PHE A 118 16.22 1.13 -2.77
N GLU A 119 16.81 0.64 -3.88
CA GLU A 119 17.93 1.31 -4.56
C GLU A 119 17.56 2.72 -5.05
N LYS A 120 16.36 2.92 -5.60
CA LYS A 120 15.92 4.24 -6.07
C LYS A 120 15.74 5.22 -4.90
N VAL A 121 15.22 4.72 -3.78
CA VAL A 121 15.09 5.53 -2.56
C VAL A 121 16.49 5.83 -1.98
N CYS A 122 17.38 4.84 -1.94
CA CYS A 122 18.77 5.01 -1.52
C CYS A 122 19.52 6.01 -2.38
N SER A 123 19.35 5.99 -3.71
CA SER A 123 20.02 6.96 -4.60
C SER A 123 19.50 8.39 -4.41
N THR A 124 18.25 8.55 -3.96
CA THR A 124 17.64 9.85 -3.70
C THR A 124 18.02 10.41 -2.32
N TYR A 125 17.98 9.56 -1.28
CA TYR A 125 18.06 9.98 0.12
C TYR A 125 19.29 9.43 0.87
N GLY A 126 20.21 8.72 0.20
CA GLY A 126 21.36 8.06 0.84
C GLY A 126 22.37 9.00 1.50
N ARG A 127 22.24 10.32 1.31
CA ARG A 127 22.99 11.34 2.06
C ARG A 127 22.45 11.56 3.47
N ASP A 128 21.14 11.45 3.65
CA ASP A 128 20.43 11.80 4.89
C ASP A 128 19.95 10.54 5.66
N VAL A 129 19.77 9.43 4.95
CA VAL A 129 19.23 8.17 5.47
C VAL A 129 20.22 7.04 5.20
N ALA A 130 20.49 6.22 6.21
CA ALA A 130 21.25 5.00 6.05
C ALA A 130 20.32 3.87 5.58
N PHE A 131 20.74 3.08 4.59
CA PHE A 131 19.92 2.01 4.02
C PHE A 131 20.59 0.66 4.27
N VAL A 132 19.83 -0.29 4.81
CA VAL A 132 20.24 -1.70 4.93
C VAL A 132 19.14 -2.65 4.51
N ALA A 133 19.52 -3.65 3.73
CA ALA A 133 18.68 -4.79 3.48
C ALA A 133 19.17 -5.99 4.31
N VAL A 134 18.26 -6.79 4.86
CA VAL A 134 18.58 -7.93 5.73
C VAL A 134 17.89 -9.17 5.19
N THR A 135 18.63 -10.28 5.14
CA THR A 135 18.12 -11.60 4.78
C THR A 135 18.55 -12.65 5.80
N GLN A 136 17.75 -13.71 5.94
CA GLN A 136 18.08 -14.92 6.69
C GLN A 136 18.77 -15.98 5.81
N GLU A 137 19.01 -15.67 4.54
CA GLU A 137 19.67 -16.58 3.61
C GLU A 137 21.18 -16.66 3.86
N SER A 138 21.75 -17.86 3.73
CA SER A 138 23.17 -18.12 3.92
C SER A 138 24.02 -17.58 2.76
N LYS A 139 25.33 -17.42 2.98
CA LYS A 139 26.26 -17.05 1.90
C LYS A 139 26.18 -17.99 0.70
N GLU A 140 25.99 -19.29 0.94
CA GLU A 140 25.82 -20.29 -0.10
C GLU A 140 24.53 -20.07 -0.90
N GLU A 141 23.42 -19.75 -0.21
CA GLU A 141 22.14 -19.43 -0.86
C GLU A 141 22.23 -18.15 -1.70
N LEU A 142 22.92 -17.12 -1.19
CA LEU A 142 23.18 -15.88 -1.91
C LEU A 142 24.10 -16.10 -3.12
N ALA A 143 25.10 -16.97 -3.01
CA ALA A 143 25.92 -17.37 -4.16
C ALA A 143 25.08 -18.13 -5.21
N ALA A 144 24.16 -18.99 -4.76
CA ALA A 144 23.22 -19.67 -5.65
C ALA A 144 22.29 -18.68 -6.37
N TYR A 145 21.86 -17.60 -5.70
CA TYR A 145 21.11 -16.52 -6.33
C TYR A 145 21.89 -15.85 -7.47
N GLU A 146 23.18 -15.58 -7.32
CA GLU A 146 24.00 -14.96 -8.38
C GLU A 146 24.15 -15.84 -9.65
N VAL A 147 24.05 -17.16 -9.48
CA VAL A 147 24.16 -18.14 -10.56
C VAL A 147 22.80 -18.43 -11.19
N HIS A 148 21.82 -18.81 -10.37
CA HIS A 148 20.50 -19.29 -10.83
C HIS A 148 19.48 -18.16 -10.98
N GLY A 149 19.64 -17.07 -10.24
CA GLY A 149 18.75 -15.92 -10.24
C GLY A 149 18.78 -15.11 -11.53
N ARG A 150 19.81 -15.26 -12.39
CA ARG A 150 19.93 -14.51 -13.67
C ARG A 150 18.75 -14.67 -14.61
N ARG A 151 17.98 -15.76 -14.48
CA ARG A 151 16.76 -16.03 -15.26
C ARG A 151 15.48 -15.54 -14.57
N ALA A 152 15.58 -15.07 -13.32
CA ALA A 152 14.45 -14.60 -12.55
C ALA A 152 14.06 -13.17 -12.94
N THR A 153 12.77 -12.86 -12.83
CA THR A 153 12.29 -11.48 -12.96
C THR A 153 12.85 -10.60 -11.84
N ASN A 154 13.19 -9.36 -12.18
CA ASN A 154 13.81 -8.36 -11.29
C ASN A 154 15.17 -8.80 -10.70
N PHE A 155 15.88 -9.68 -11.40
CA PHE A 155 17.25 -10.02 -11.03
C PHE A 155 18.16 -8.80 -11.14
N LYS A 156 18.98 -8.60 -10.11
CA LYS A 156 20.11 -7.68 -10.11
C LYS A 156 21.16 -8.29 -9.17
N PRO A 157 22.45 -8.34 -9.55
CA PRO A 157 23.51 -8.80 -8.67
C PRO A 157 23.48 -8.04 -7.35
N LEU A 158 23.65 -8.75 -6.23
CA LEU A 158 23.62 -8.16 -4.89
C LEU A 158 24.76 -7.15 -4.68
N SER A 159 25.88 -7.33 -5.39
CA SER A 159 27.01 -6.39 -5.42
C SER A 159 26.65 -5.01 -5.96
N ASP A 160 25.65 -4.94 -6.84
CA ASP A 160 25.31 -3.74 -7.62
C ASP A 160 24.35 -2.80 -6.88
N PHE A 161 23.88 -3.18 -5.69
CA PHE A 161 23.11 -2.29 -4.81
C PHE A 161 24.03 -1.34 -4.05
N SER A 162 23.65 -0.08 -3.89
CA SER A 162 24.47 0.93 -3.23
C SER A 162 24.45 0.82 -1.70
N PHE A 163 23.47 0.09 -1.15
CA PHE A 163 23.30 -0.15 0.27
C PHE A 163 23.98 -1.44 0.75
N ALA A 164 24.17 -1.55 2.07
CA ALA A 164 24.71 -2.76 2.69
C ALA A 164 23.63 -3.84 2.83
N ILE A 165 24.05 -5.10 2.68
CA ILE A 165 23.19 -6.27 2.87
C ILE A 165 23.70 -7.05 4.08
N GLY A 166 22.87 -7.23 5.09
CA GLY A 166 23.13 -8.11 6.23
C GLY A 166 22.69 -9.53 5.92
N THR A 167 23.57 -10.49 6.18
CA THR A 167 23.30 -11.92 6.01
C THR A 167 22.89 -12.58 7.34
N GLU A 168 22.57 -13.88 7.30
CA GLU A 168 22.13 -14.72 8.41
C GLU A 168 22.97 -14.62 9.70
N ASN A 169 24.27 -14.39 9.55
CA ASN A 169 25.22 -14.30 10.67
C ASN A 169 25.52 -12.85 11.11
N GLY A 170 24.77 -11.88 10.59
CA GLY A 170 24.95 -10.46 10.89
C GLY A 170 26.12 -9.80 10.17
N THR A 171 26.82 -10.52 9.28
CA THR A 171 27.87 -9.91 8.44
C THR A 171 27.23 -8.98 7.41
N LEU A 172 27.74 -7.76 7.33
CA LEU A 172 27.36 -6.82 6.27
C LEU A 172 28.25 -7.02 5.04
N THR A 173 27.66 -7.05 3.85
CA THR A 173 28.39 -7.11 2.57
C THR A 173 29.16 -5.84 2.26
N LYS A 174 28.76 -4.72 2.87
CA LYS A 174 29.42 -3.41 2.79
C LYS A 174 29.36 -2.81 4.19
N GLU A 175 30.47 -2.27 4.67
CA GLU A 175 30.40 -1.43 5.86
C GLU A 175 29.57 -0.20 5.50
N TYR A 176 28.78 0.31 6.45
CA TYR A 176 28.24 1.65 6.31
C TYR A 176 29.44 2.56 6.13
N ALA A 177 29.65 3.06 4.91
CA ALA A 177 30.69 4.03 4.68
C ALA A 177 30.42 5.16 5.68
N ASP A 178 31.35 5.36 6.60
CA ASP A 178 31.44 6.59 7.33
C ASP A 178 31.75 7.62 6.24
N VAL A 179 30.68 8.22 5.69
CA VAL A 179 30.74 9.38 4.82
C VAL A 179 31.31 10.46 5.71
N THR A 180 32.63 10.40 5.83
CA THR A 180 33.49 11.44 6.33
C THR A 180 33.04 12.67 5.57
N LEU A 181 32.44 13.59 6.34
CA LEU A 181 32.24 14.96 5.97
C LEU A 181 33.52 15.42 5.28
N ASN A 182 33.49 15.48 3.95
CA ASN A 182 34.57 16.06 3.20
C ASN A 182 34.41 17.57 3.43
N PRO A 183 35.30 18.24 4.16
CA PRO A 183 35.21 19.66 4.35
C PRO A 183 35.76 20.30 3.07
N SER A 184 34.87 20.70 2.17
CA SER A 184 35.18 21.72 1.17
C SER A 184 34.61 23.05 1.62
#